data_AF-W4VQY0-F1
#
_entry.id   AF-W4VQY0-F1
#
_cell.length_a   1.000
_cell.length_b   1.000
_cell.length_c   1.000
_cell.angle_alpha   90.00
_cell.angle_beta   90.00
_cell.angle_gamma   90.00
#
_symmetry.space_group_name_H-M   'P 1'
#
loop_
_entity.id
_entity.type
_entity.pdbx_description
1 polymer ?
#
loop_
_entity_poly.entity_id
_entity_poly.type
_entity_poly.pdbx_seq_one_letter_code
_entity_poly.pdbx_strand_id
1 'polypeptide(L)'
;MEEDGSINDDYRINYLREHIAQMGEAVEDGVDLIGYTSWGCIDLVSASSGEYSKRYGFIYVDKHDDGSGTLERKRKKSFFWYKDVIASNGKNL
;
A
#
# COMPACT_ATOMS: atom_id res chain seq x y z
N MET A 1 14.07 -6.11 1.37
CA MET A 1 14.54 -5.11 2.35
C MET A 1 15.99 -4.91 2.02
N GLU A 2 16.39 -3.66 1.79
CA GLU A 2 17.78 -3.35 1.47
C GLU A 2 18.65 -3.48 2.72
N GLU A 3 19.98 -3.37 2.56
CA GLU A 3 20.94 -3.44 3.67
C GLU A 3 20.69 -2.38 4.75
N ASP A 4 20.13 -1.22 4.38
CA ASP A 4 19.79 -0.12 5.29
C ASP A 4 18.44 -0.30 6.01
N GLY A 5 17.72 -1.41 5.76
CA GLY A 5 16.41 -1.69 6.34
C GLY A 5 15.24 -1.06 5.57
N SER A 6 15.48 -0.35 4.47
CA SER A 6 14.43 0.20 3.61
C SER A 6 13.69 -0.88 2.83
N ILE A 7 12.44 -0.60 2.49
CA ILE A 7 11.58 -1.50 1.70
C ILE A 7 11.09 -0.73 0.48
N ASN A 8 11.77 -0.95 -0.64
CA ASN A 8 11.42 -0.38 -1.94
C ASN A 8 10.33 -1.22 -2.60
N ASP A 9 9.13 -0.69 -2.64
CA ASP A 9 7.94 -1.32 -3.21
C ASP A 9 7.35 -0.49 -4.35
N ASP A 10 8.21 -0.07 -5.28
CA ASP A 10 7.82 0.74 -6.44
C ASP A 10 6.74 0.07 -7.30
N TYR A 11 6.71 -1.27 -7.35
CA TYR A 11 5.62 -2.00 -8.02
C TYR A 11 4.25 -1.69 -7.41
N ARG A 12 4.15 -1.53 -6.08
CA ARG A 12 2.91 -1.20 -5.37
C ARG A 12 2.52 0.25 -5.63
N ILE A 13 3.51 1.15 -5.60
CA ILE A 13 3.34 2.56 -5.94
C ILE A 13 2.77 2.69 -7.37
N ASN A 14 3.38 2.02 -8.34
CA ASN A 14 2.93 2.07 -9.74
C ASN A 14 1.51 1.50 -9.89
N TYR A 15 1.24 0.33 -9.29
CA TYR A 15 -0.10 -0.26 -9.31
C TYR A 15 -1.16 0.70 -8.77
N LEU A 16 -0.93 1.28 -7.58
CA LEU A 16 -1.88 2.20 -6.97
C LEU A 16 -1.99 3.53 -7.74
N ARG A 17 -0.87 4.06 -8.25
CA ARG A 17 -0.84 5.27 -9.07
C ARG A 17 -1.78 5.14 -10.27
N GLU A 18 -1.64 4.06 -11.02
CA GLU A 18 -2.44 3.80 -12.22
C GLU A 18 -3.94 3.72 -11.88
N HIS A 19 -4.30 3.02 -10.80
CA HIS A 19 -5.70 2.92 -10.37
C HIS A 19 -6.26 4.26 -9.86
N ILE A 20 -5.47 5.05 -9.13
CA ILE A 20 -5.92 6.35 -8.63
C ILE A 20 -6.09 7.35 -9.77
N ALA A 21 -5.21 7.33 -10.77
CA ALA A 21 -5.38 8.14 -11.98
C ALA A 21 -6.71 7.81 -12.68
N GLN A 22 -7.02 6.53 -12.88
CA GLN A 22 -8.28 6.12 -13.51
C GLN A 22 -9.53 6.42 -12.66
N MET A 23 -9.43 6.39 -11.32
CA MET A 23 -10.50 6.89 -10.46
C MET A 23 -10.72 8.39 -10.65
N GLY A 24 -9.66 9.17 -10.88
CA GLY A 24 -9.74 10.59 -11.24
C GLY A 24 -10.53 10.82 -12.52
N GLU A 25 -10.18 10.11 -13.60
CA GLU A 25 -10.92 10.16 -14.88
C GLU A 25 -12.40 9.83 -14.69
N ALA A 26 -12.74 8.79 -13.90
CA ALA A 26 -14.13 8.43 -13.63
C ALA A 26 -14.90 9.53 -12.88
N VAL A 27 -14.24 10.28 -12.01
CA VAL A 27 -14.84 11.44 -11.33
C VAL A 27 -15.06 12.59 -12.33
N GLU A 28 -14.15 12.81 -13.28
CA GLU A 28 -14.33 13.79 -14.36
C GLU A 28 -15.50 13.40 -15.29
N ASP A 29 -15.71 12.11 -15.51
CA ASP A 29 -16.87 11.55 -16.24
C ASP A 29 -18.20 11.67 -15.47
N GLY A 30 -18.17 12.17 -14.22
CA GLY A 30 -19.35 12.47 -13.41
C GLY A 30 -19.76 11.39 -12.41
N VAL A 31 -18.89 10.39 -12.15
CA VAL A 31 -19.13 9.40 -11.08
C VAL A 31 -19.01 10.06 -9.70
N ASP A 32 -20.02 9.88 -8.84
CA ASP A 32 -19.97 10.31 -7.44
C ASP A 32 -19.18 9.30 -6.59
N LEU A 33 -17.86 9.53 -6.50
CA LEU A 33 -16.94 8.70 -5.73
C LEU A 33 -16.66 9.31 -4.34
N ILE A 34 -17.22 8.70 -3.30
CA ILE A 34 -17.11 9.18 -1.91
C ILE A 34 -15.66 9.08 -1.37
N GLY A 35 -14.88 8.11 -1.82
CA GLY A 35 -13.49 7.95 -1.40
C GLY A 35 -12.85 6.63 -1.83
N TYR A 36 -11.59 6.45 -1.42
CA TYR A 36 -10.80 5.26 -1.73
C TYR A 36 -10.02 4.77 -0.50
N THR A 37 -10.12 3.48 -0.20
CA THR A 37 -9.41 2.84 0.92
C THR A 37 -8.57 1.67 0.42
N SER A 38 -7.24 1.79 0.49
CA SER A 38 -6.34 0.71 0.10
C SER A 38 -6.48 -0.52 1.01
N TRP A 39 -6.67 -1.69 0.41
CA TRP A 39 -6.78 -2.95 1.14
C TRP A 39 -5.48 -3.31 1.85
N GLY A 40 -5.60 -3.79 3.10
CA GLY A 40 -4.45 -4.27 3.86
C GLY A 40 -3.37 -3.22 4.03
N CYS A 41 -3.73 -1.98 4.39
CA CYS A 41 -2.81 -0.85 4.54
C CYS A 41 -1.64 -1.10 5.50
N ILE A 42 -1.79 -2.08 6.40
CA ILE A 42 -0.73 -2.74 7.16
C ILE A 42 -0.69 -4.23 6.78
N ASP A 43 0.50 -4.81 6.64
CA ASP A 43 0.65 -6.23 6.29
C ASP A 43 -0.13 -7.13 7.27
N LEU A 44 -0.92 -8.05 6.71
CA LEU A 44 -1.87 -8.92 7.39
C LEU A 44 -1.89 -10.31 6.74
N VAL A 45 -2.55 -11.26 7.41
CA VAL A 45 -2.78 -12.61 6.88
C VAL A 45 -3.73 -12.56 5.68
N SER A 46 -3.30 -13.06 4.53
CA SER A 46 -4.13 -13.12 3.33
C SER A 46 -5.40 -13.95 3.56
N ALA A 47 -6.54 -13.47 3.07
CA ALA A 47 -7.81 -14.18 3.24
C ALA A 47 -7.88 -15.52 2.49
N SER A 48 -7.25 -15.62 1.31
CA SER A 48 -7.34 -16.79 0.44
C SER A 48 -6.42 -17.94 0.87
N SER A 49 -5.18 -17.63 1.22
CA SER A 49 -4.11 -18.61 1.41
C SER A 49 -3.58 -18.64 2.85
N GLY A 50 -4.01 -17.71 3.72
CA GLY A 50 -3.52 -17.65 5.09
C GLY A 50 -2.06 -17.19 5.21
N GLU A 51 -1.55 -16.48 4.19
CA GLU A 51 -0.13 -16.13 4.06
C GLU A 51 0.17 -14.71 4.57
N TYR A 52 1.29 -14.55 5.28
CA TYR A 52 1.98 -13.29 5.53
C TYR A 52 2.98 -12.92 4.44
N SER A 53 3.49 -13.90 3.67
CA SER A 53 4.41 -13.67 2.56
C SER A 53 3.77 -12.85 1.43
N LYS A 54 2.45 -12.98 1.23
CA LYS A 54 1.67 -12.12 0.32
C LYS A 54 1.30 -10.79 0.98
N ARG A 55 2.15 -9.77 0.76
CA ARG A 55 2.08 -8.48 1.45
C ARG A 55 1.35 -7.40 0.64
N TYR A 56 0.53 -6.60 1.32
CA TYR A 56 -0.28 -5.54 0.70
C TYR A 56 0.04 -4.14 1.23
N GLY A 57 0.53 -4.02 2.47
CA GLY A 57 0.48 -2.75 3.18
C GLY A 57 1.54 -1.76 2.80
N PHE A 58 1.30 -0.52 3.21
CA PHE A 58 2.31 0.54 3.30
C PHE A 58 3.21 0.36 4.52
N ILE A 59 2.72 -0.40 5.50
CA ILE A 59 3.41 -0.74 6.74
C ILE A 59 3.77 -2.22 6.69
N TYR A 60 5.07 -2.51 6.64
CA TYR A 60 5.60 -3.86 6.82
C TYR A 60 5.39 -4.31 8.26
N VAL A 61 5.03 -5.58 8.43
CA VAL A 61 5.00 -6.25 9.74
C VAL A 61 5.97 -7.42 9.70
N ASP A 62 6.87 -7.47 10.67
CA ASP A 62 7.83 -8.56 10.85
C ASP A 62 7.14 -9.82 11.38
N LYS A 63 6.51 -10.53 10.46
CA LYS A 63 5.80 -11.79 10.70
C LYS A 63 5.87 -12.64 9.43
N HIS A 64 6.13 -13.92 9.60
CA HIS A 64 6.31 -14.88 8.52
C HIS A 64 5.28 -16.03 8.61
N ASP A 65 5.17 -16.80 7.52
CA ASP A 65 4.17 -17.88 7.38
C ASP A 65 4.38 -19.01 8.39
N ASP A 66 5.62 -19.25 8.80
CA ASP A 66 5.99 -20.22 9.84
C ASP A 66 5.68 -19.72 11.28
N GLY A 67 5.14 -18.51 11.40
CA GLY A 67 4.83 -17.88 12.68
C GLY A 67 6.01 -17.16 13.34
N SER A 68 7.21 -17.18 12.77
CA SER A 68 8.35 -16.40 13.27
C SER A 68 8.19 -14.90 13.00
N GLY A 69 9.01 -14.07 13.67
CA GLY A 69 9.03 -12.62 13.54
C GLY A 69 8.68 -11.88 14.84
N THR A 70 9.12 -10.63 14.94
CA THR A 70 9.03 -9.78 16.13
C THR A 70 7.73 -8.97 16.22
N LEU A 71 6.93 -8.96 15.16
CA LEU A 71 5.84 -8.02 14.93
C LEU A 71 6.29 -6.56 14.87
N GLU A 72 7.58 -6.26 14.67
CA GLU A 72 8.03 -4.88 14.42
C GLU A 72 7.34 -4.31 13.17
N ARG A 73 7.01 -3.01 13.21
CA ARG A 73 6.40 -2.29 12.09
C ARG A 73 7.43 -1.38 11.42
N LYS A 74 7.53 -1.46 10.10
CA LYS A 74 8.40 -0.57 9.30
C LYS A 74 7.61 0.11 8.19
N ARG A 75 7.90 1.38 7.96
CA ARG A 75 7.29 2.15 6.86
C ARG A 75 7.98 1.77 5.55
N LYS A 76 7.21 1.31 4.56
CA LYS A 76 7.72 1.05 3.21
C LYS A 76 7.85 2.38 2.44
N LYS A 77 8.50 2.37 1.28
CA LYS A 77 8.57 3.57 0.42
C LYS A 77 7.18 4.09 0.07
N SER A 78 6.25 3.18 -0.24
CA SER A 78 4.85 3.47 -0.51
C SER A 78 4.12 4.19 0.62
N PHE A 79 4.58 4.10 1.87
CA PHE A 79 4.03 4.87 2.99
C PHE A 79 4.17 6.38 2.78
N PHE A 80 5.38 6.82 2.42
CA PHE A 80 5.66 8.23 2.22
C PHE A 80 5.02 8.75 0.94
N TRP A 81 5.00 7.92 -0.11
CA TRP A 81 4.27 8.23 -1.34
C TRP A 81 2.77 8.43 -1.08
N TYR A 82 2.10 7.46 -0.43
CA TYR A 82 0.67 7.54 -0.20
C TYR A 82 0.28 8.68 0.77
N LYS A 83 1.17 9.03 1.72
CA LYS A 83 1.04 10.24 2.53
C LYS A 83 0.98 11.51 1.67
N ASP A 84 1.84 11.62 0.65
CA ASP A 84 1.84 12.78 -0.26
C ASP A 84 0.62 12.80 -1.18
N VAL A 85 0.18 11.63 -1.67
CA VAL A 85 -1.08 11.50 -2.42
C VAL A 85 -2.26 12.05 -1.60
N ILE A 86 -2.39 11.63 -0.34
CA ILE A 86 -3.47 12.12 0.54
C ILE A 86 -3.34 13.62 0.80
N ALA A 87 -2.13 14.09 1.15
CA ALA A 87 -1.90 15.50 1.48
C ALA A 87 -2.15 16.44 0.30
N SER A 88 -1.87 15.98 -0.92
CA SER A 88 -2.11 16.70 -2.16
C SER A 88 -3.53 16.52 -2.72
N ASN A 89 -4.37 15.73 -2.06
CA ASN A 89 -5.68 15.31 -2.53
C ASN A 89 -5.62 14.73 -3.97
N GLY A 90 -4.66 13.83 -4.21
CA GLY A 90 -4.48 13.15 -5.49
C GLY A 90 -3.78 13.95 -6.58
N LYS A 91 -3.30 15.18 -6.31
CA LYS A 91 -2.56 15.98 -7.31
C LYS A 91 -1.14 15.48 -7.55
N ASN A 92 -0.51 14.87 -6.54
CA ASN A 92 0.81 14.26 -6.65
C ASN A 92 0.64 12.73 -6.68
N LEU A 93 0.76 12.14 -7.86
CA LEU A 93 0.66 10.69 -8.10
C LEU A 93 2.01 10.12 -8.54
#